data_AF-A0A923S8C9-F1
#
_entry.id   AF-A0A923S8C9-F1
#
_cell.length_a   1.000
_cell.length_b   1.000
_cell.length_c   1.000
_cell.angle_alpha   90.00
_cell.angle_beta   90.00
_cell.angle_gamma   90.00
#
_symmetry.space_group_name_H-M   'P 1'
#
loop_
_entity.id
_entity.type
_entity.pdbx_description
1 polymer ?
#
loop_
_entity_poly.entity_id
_entity_poly.type
_entity_poly.pdbx_seq_one_letter_code
_entity_poly.pdbx_strand_id
1 'polypeptide(L)'
;MSIIDNLVYDRTQADVDRVFTLKNKILTEGLSSLSAEEKTEYMAGMKGAYNYGDMNRVGQAVAYIANRMTSLPGQLAAYRAEKGVADDPIYQVPYDPSSVVVAAKTNWAMGDTPTQSLVKAYLNNLTVLRKQLTLPPDAPLVPSSLDNLTFSTANNIEYLLYVIDTTLTEVETELYSKIDRTVDAFAYVGLYNCGE
;
A
#
# COMPACT_ATOMS: atom_id res chain seq x y z
N MET A 1 -10.96 -4.20 -8.20
CA MET A 1 -9.49 -4.23 -8.38
C MET A 1 -8.96 -2.91 -7.86
N SER A 2 -8.17 -2.95 -6.79
CA SER A 2 -7.55 -1.78 -6.18
C SER A 2 -6.12 -1.61 -6.70
N ILE A 3 -5.43 -0.53 -6.30
CA ILE A 3 -4.01 -0.37 -6.61
C ILE A 3 -3.14 -1.45 -5.94
N ILE A 4 -3.62 -2.07 -4.87
CA ILE A 4 -2.92 -3.13 -4.12
C ILE A 4 -2.75 -4.38 -4.99
N ASP A 5 -3.74 -4.68 -5.84
CA ASP A 5 -3.71 -5.82 -6.77
C ASP A 5 -2.64 -5.67 -7.87
N ASN A 6 -2.12 -4.45 -8.07
CA ASN A 6 -1.11 -4.12 -9.08
C ASN A 6 0.30 -4.00 -8.50
N LEU A 7 0.49 -4.21 -7.20
CA LEU A 7 1.80 -4.17 -6.55
C LEU A 7 2.70 -5.28 -7.09
N VAL A 8 3.98 -4.96 -7.29
CA VAL A 8 4.99 -5.88 -7.80
C VAL A 8 5.94 -6.21 -6.67
N TYR A 9 5.84 -7.42 -6.12
CA TYR A 9 6.73 -7.88 -5.03
C TYR A 9 7.33 -9.26 -5.28
N ASP A 10 7.34 -9.68 -6.54
CA ASP A 10 7.82 -10.97 -7.04
C ASP A 10 8.95 -10.78 -8.08
N ARG A 11 9.70 -9.67 -8.01
CA ARG A 11 10.88 -9.46 -8.87
C ARG A 11 11.93 -10.54 -8.59
N THR A 12 12.55 -11.02 -9.66
CA THR A 12 13.59 -12.05 -9.64
C THR A 12 14.93 -11.51 -10.14
N GLN A 13 16.00 -12.26 -9.91
CA GLN A 13 17.30 -11.93 -10.50
C GLN A 13 17.25 -11.93 -12.04
N ALA A 14 16.45 -12.82 -12.65
CA ALA A 14 16.28 -12.86 -14.10
C ALA A 14 15.67 -11.55 -14.66
N ASP A 15 14.72 -10.95 -13.93
CA ASP A 15 14.15 -9.65 -14.30
C ASP A 15 15.23 -8.56 -14.31
N VAL A 16 16.11 -8.58 -13.31
CA VAL A 16 17.23 -7.64 -13.17
C VAL A 16 18.27 -7.88 -14.27
N ASP A 17 18.62 -9.13 -14.54
CA ASP A 17 19.57 -9.51 -15.59
C ASP A 17 19.08 -9.09 -16.99
N ARG A 18 17.77 -9.19 -17.23
CA ARG A 18 17.14 -8.72 -18.48
C ARG A 18 17.29 -7.21 -18.64
N VAL A 19 17.11 -6.44 -17.57
CA VAL A 19 17.36 -4.98 -17.57
C VAL A 19 18.82 -4.69 -17.88
N PHE A 20 19.77 -5.37 -17.23
CA PHE A 20 21.19 -5.18 -17.49
C PHE A 20 21.58 -5.54 -18.92
N THR A 21 21.00 -6.61 -19.47
CA THR A 21 21.23 -7.03 -20.86
C THR A 21 20.87 -5.91 -21.84
N LEU A 22 19.66 -5.35 -21.72
CA LEU A 22 19.24 -4.27 -22.62
C LEU A 22 20.04 -2.98 -22.38
N LYS A 23 20.33 -2.64 -21.12
CA LYS A 23 21.17 -1.47 -20.80
C LYS A 23 22.58 -1.59 -21.37
N ASN A 24 23.21 -2.76 -21.30
CA ASN A 24 24.55 -2.97 -21.83
C ASN A 24 24.59 -2.83 -23.36
N LYS A 25 23.56 -3.30 -24.08
CA LYS A 25 23.42 -3.05 -25.53
C LYS A 25 23.35 -1.55 -25.83
N ILE A 26 22.48 -0.83 -25.11
CA ILE A 26 22.32 0.63 -25.27
C ILE A 26 23.62 1.38 -24.97
N LEU A 27 24.35 0.99 -23.93
CA LEU A 27 25.61 1.63 -23.53
C LEU A 27 26.75 1.37 -24.53
N THR A 28 26.75 0.21 -25.18
CA THR A 28 27.81 -0.20 -26.10
C THR A 28 27.59 0.34 -27.51
N GLU A 29 26.35 0.27 -28.01
CA GLU A 29 26.02 0.50 -29.42
C GLU A 29 24.89 1.53 -29.63
N GLY A 30 24.39 2.14 -28.56
CA GLY A 30 23.29 3.10 -28.60
C GLY A 30 21.91 2.43 -28.70
N LEU A 31 20.85 3.25 -28.65
CA LEU A 31 19.46 2.77 -28.68
C LEU A 31 19.09 2.02 -29.97
N SER A 32 19.80 2.27 -31.06
CA SER A 32 19.63 1.58 -32.35
C SER A 32 20.04 0.11 -32.33
N SER A 33 20.72 -0.35 -31.29
CA SER A 33 21.10 -1.76 -31.10
C SER A 33 19.94 -2.65 -30.64
N LEU A 34 18.86 -2.06 -30.12
CA LEU A 34 17.68 -2.81 -29.69
C LEU A 34 16.80 -3.19 -30.87
N SER A 35 16.26 -4.42 -30.85
CA SER A 35 15.16 -4.78 -31.74
C SER A 35 13.91 -3.93 -31.46
N ALA A 36 12.92 -3.97 -32.36
CA ALA A 36 11.65 -3.28 -32.15
C ALA A 36 10.91 -3.77 -30.89
N GLU A 37 11.00 -5.08 -30.62
CA GLU A 37 10.45 -5.73 -29.44
C GLU A 37 11.22 -5.32 -28.17
N GLU A 38 12.55 -5.34 -28.20
CA GLU A 38 13.38 -4.93 -27.06
C GLU A 38 13.19 -3.45 -26.72
N LYS A 39 13.02 -2.61 -27.74
CA LYS A 39 12.72 -1.19 -27.54
C LYS A 39 11.35 -1.00 -26.92
N THR A 40 10.34 -1.76 -27.37
CA THR A 40 9.00 -1.73 -26.77
C THR A 40 9.05 -2.18 -25.31
N GLU A 41 9.73 -3.28 -25.01
CA GLU A 41 9.92 -3.80 -23.65
C GLU A 41 10.62 -2.79 -22.74
N TYR A 42 11.71 -2.18 -23.21
CA TYR A 42 12.47 -1.19 -22.45
C TYR A 42 11.62 0.06 -22.14
N MET A 43 10.86 0.55 -23.11
CA MET A 43 10.02 1.75 -22.96
C MET A 43 8.74 1.50 -22.13
N ALA A 44 8.28 0.25 -22.02
CA ALA A 44 7.13 -0.12 -21.20
C ALA A 44 7.41 -0.02 -19.69
N GLY A 45 8.68 0.06 -19.29
CA GLY A 45 9.09 0.01 -17.87
C GLY A 45 9.26 -1.44 -17.40
N MET A 46 10.49 -1.94 -17.49
CA MET A 46 10.82 -3.33 -17.21
C MET A 46 10.66 -3.67 -15.72
N LYS A 47 10.09 -4.84 -15.41
CA LYS A 47 9.83 -5.33 -14.03
C LYS A 47 11.06 -5.29 -13.13
N GLY A 48 12.24 -5.67 -13.65
CA GLY A 48 13.49 -5.70 -12.91
C GLY A 48 14.09 -4.33 -12.61
N ALA A 49 13.54 -3.25 -13.19
CA ALA A 49 13.98 -1.89 -12.96
C ALA A 49 13.01 -1.20 -12.01
N TYR A 50 13.48 -0.81 -10.82
CA TYR A 50 12.70 0.06 -9.95
C TYR A 50 12.65 1.47 -10.55
N ASN A 51 11.53 1.79 -11.21
CA ASN A 51 11.39 2.95 -12.08
C ASN A 51 10.24 3.88 -11.63
N TYR A 52 9.99 4.94 -12.40
CA TYR A 52 8.94 5.92 -12.10
C TYR A 52 7.55 5.28 -11.96
N GLY A 53 7.27 4.20 -12.70
CA GLY A 53 6.05 3.40 -12.59
C GLY A 53 5.91 2.72 -11.22
N ASP A 54 7.00 2.19 -10.67
CA ASP A 54 7.01 1.60 -9.32
C ASP A 54 6.82 2.67 -8.24
N MET A 55 7.49 3.81 -8.38
CA MET A 55 7.31 4.94 -7.46
C MET A 55 5.87 5.47 -7.48
N ASN A 56 5.23 5.49 -8.66
CA ASN A 56 3.83 5.85 -8.80
C ASN A 56 2.90 4.80 -8.18
N ARG A 57 3.13 3.51 -8.43
CA ARG A 57 2.38 2.40 -7.79
C ARG A 57 2.44 2.49 -6.28
N VAL A 58 3.63 2.63 -5.71
CA VAL A 58 3.80 2.76 -4.26
C VAL A 58 3.12 4.04 -3.76
N GLY A 59 3.31 5.17 -4.44
CA GLY A 59 2.66 6.41 -4.04
C GLY A 59 1.13 6.30 -4.02
N GLN A 60 0.55 5.65 -5.02
CA GLN A 60 -0.88 5.41 -5.12
C GLN A 60 -1.37 4.43 -4.05
N ALA A 61 -0.62 3.36 -3.77
CA ALA A 61 -0.92 2.41 -2.70
C ALA A 61 -0.86 3.06 -1.31
N VAL A 62 0.14 3.91 -1.05
CA VAL A 62 0.22 4.72 0.17
C VAL A 62 -1.01 5.61 0.33
N ALA A 63 -1.38 6.35 -0.72
CA ALA A 63 -2.55 7.24 -0.68
C ALA A 63 -3.85 6.45 -0.47
N TYR A 64 -3.98 5.29 -1.13
CA TYR A 64 -5.12 4.40 -0.98
C TYR A 64 -5.28 3.88 0.46
N ILE A 65 -4.23 3.32 1.05
CA ILE A 65 -4.25 2.80 2.42
C ILE A 65 -4.53 3.92 3.42
N ALA A 66 -3.90 5.09 3.26
CA ALA A 66 -4.15 6.23 4.13
C ALA A 66 -5.62 6.69 4.08
N ASN A 67 -6.22 6.73 2.88
CA ASN A 67 -7.62 7.07 2.71
C ASN A 67 -8.54 6.03 3.36
N ARG A 68 -8.23 4.72 3.24
CA ARG A 68 -8.96 3.66 3.96
C ARG A 68 -8.88 3.88 5.47
N MET A 69 -7.67 4.04 6.00
CA MET A 69 -7.44 4.18 7.44
C MET A 69 -8.18 5.37 8.04
N THR A 70 -8.21 6.50 7.32
CA THR A 70 -8.87 7.73 7.77
C THR A 70 -10.39 7.74 7.58
N SER A 71 -10.90 6.99 6.61
CA SER A 71 -12.36 6.92 6.33
C SER A 71 -13.07 5.87 7.19
N LEU A 72 -12.39 4.77 7.54
CA LEU A 72 -12.98 3.61 8.22
C LEU A 72 -13.74 3.97 9.53
N PRO A 73 -13.23 4.83 10.43
CA PRO A 73 -13.96 5.21 11.64
C PRO A 73 -15.34 5.83 11.35
N GLY A 74 -15.42 6.68 10.33
CA GLY A 74 -16.68 7.30 9.90
C GLY A 74 -17.65 6.28 9.30
N GLN A 75 -17.14 5.31 8.53
CA GLN A 75 -17.94 4.23 7.97
C GLN A 75 -18.51 3.31 9.06
N LEU A 76 -17.70 2.95 10.06
CA LEU A 76 -18.14 2.17 11.22
C LEU A 76 -19.18 2.94 12.06
N ALA A 77 -19.00 4.24 12.25
CA ALA A 77 -19.99 5.07 12.95
C ALA A 77 -21.33 5.12 12.19
N ALA A 78 -21.30 5.32 10.87
CA ALA A 78 -22.50 5.31 10.04
C ALA A 78 -23.22 3.96 10.08
N TYR A 79 -22.47 2.86 9.96
CA TYR A 79 -23.01 1.51 10.01
C TYR A 79 -23.67 1.19 11.35
N ARG A 80 -23.04 1.58 12.46
CA ARG A 80 -23.63 1.42 13.81
C ARG A 80 -24.93 2.20 13.96
N ALA A 81 -24.95 3.45 13.49
CA ALA A 81 -26.15 4.28 13.54
C ALA A 81 -27.30 3.66 12.72
N GLU A 82 -27.00 3.13 11.53
CA GLU A 82 -27.97 2.39 10.70
C GLU A 82 -28.54 1.17 11.43
N LYS A 83 -27.69 0.45 12.18
CA LYS A 83 -28.05 -0.74 12.95
C LYS A 83 -28.67 -0.45 14.33
N GLY A 84 -28.78 0.82 14.73
CA GLY A 84 -29.24 1.20 16.07
C GLY A 84 -28.31 0.76 17.20
N VAL A 85 -27.02 0.56 16.92
CA VAL A 85 -26.00 0.18 17.90
C VAL A 85 -25.34 1.44 18.45
N ALA A 86 -25.35 1.60 19.77
CA ALA A 86 -24.67 2.71 20.44
C ALA A 86 -23.13 2.63 20.27
N ASP A 87 -22.47 3.78 20.31
CA ASP A 87 -21.01 3.83 20.26
C ASP A 87 -20.38 3.16 21.50
N ASP A 88 -19.30 2.41 21.27
CA ASP A 88 -18.53 1.71 22.29
C ASP A 88 -17.08 1.55 21.80
N PRO A 89 -16.06 1.66 22.68
CA PRO A 89 -14.67 1.42 22.35
C PRO A 89 -14.37 0.11 21.60
N ILE A 90 -15.15 -0.96 21.77
CA ILE A 90 -14.89 -2.25 21.11
C ILE A 90 -15.03 -2.20 19.58
N TYR A 91 -15.71 -1.18 19.05
CA TYR A 91 -15.95 -0.95 17.63
C TYR A 91 -14.99 0.10 17.03
N GLN A 92 -14.11 0.67 17.84
CA GLN A 92 -13.17 1.68 17.39
C GLN A 92 -11.94 1.03 16.76
N VAL A 93 -11.35 1.71 15.77
CA VAL A 93 -10.11 1.25 15.13
C VAL A 93 -8.95 1.22 16.13
N PRO A 94 -7.99 0.28 16.00
CA PRO A 94 -6.90 0.11 16.96
C PRO A 94 -5.74 1.11 16.79
N TYR A 95 -5.95 2.19 16.04
CA TYR A 95 -4.95 3.19 15.67
C TYR A 95 -5.53 4.60 15.73
N ASP A 96 -4.67 5.61 15.73
CA ASP A 96 -5.11 7.01 15.68
C ASP A 96 -5.20 7.47 14.21
N PRO A 97 -6.42 7.69 13.66
CA PRO A 97 -6.60 8.12 12.28
C PRO A 97 -5.98 9.49 11.99
N SER A 98 -5.90 10.38 12.99
CA SER A 98 -5.30 11.70 12.83
C SER A 98 -3.78 11.65 12.66
N SER A 99 -3.15 10.56 13.09
CA SER A 99 -1.72 10.31 12.94
C SER A 99 -1.33 9.78 11.55
N VAL A 100 -2.32 9.44 10.71
CA VAL A 100 -2.16 8.93 9.34
C VAL A 100 -1.98 10.12 8.38
N VAL A 101 -0.83 10.79 8.50
CA VAL A 101 -0.48 11.94 7.66
C VAL A 101 0.58 11.54 6.65
N VAL A 102 0.16 11.37 5.39
CA VAL A 102 1.04 11.02 4.27
C VAL A 102 0.97 12.06 3.16
N ALA A 103 2.08 12.23 2.45
CA ALA A 103 2.18 13.12 1.29
C ALA A 103 2.86 12.36 0.14
N ALA A 104 2.16 11.38 -0.43
CA ALA A 104 2.69 10.54 -1.48
C ALA A 104 2.71 11.25 -2.83
N LYS A 105 3.90 11.30 -3.47
CA LYS A 105 4.00 11.72 -4.87
C LYS A 105 3.60 10.56 -5.79
N THR A 106 2.65 10.81 -6.69
CA THR A 106 2.01 9.80 -7.56
C THR A 106 2.14 10.08 -9.06
N ASN A 107 2.90 11.12 -9.41
CA ASN A 107 3.08 11.63 -10.78
C ASN A 107 4.57 11.76 -11.14
N TRP A 108 5.35 10.73 -10.83
CA TRP A 108 6.72 10.58 -11.31
C TRP A 108 6.71 10.38 -12.82
N ALA A 109 7.56 11.13 -13.52
CA ALA A 109 7.78 11.05 -14.96
C ALA A 109 9.09 10.35 -15.29
N MET A 110 9.20 9.83 -16.52
CA MET A 110 10.46 9.32 -17.03
C MET A 110 11.52 10.44 -17.04
N GLY A 111 12.66 10.18 -16.41
CA GLY A 111 13.74 11.17 -16.27
C GLY A 111 13.70 12.00 -14.98
N ASP A 112 12.64 11.89 -14.18
CA ASP A 112 12.63 12.48 -12.83
C ASP A 112 13.76 11.88 -11.99
N THR A 113 14.53 12.75 -11.34
CA THR A 113 15.54 12.34 -10.35
C THR A 113 15.01 12.66 -8.95
N PRO A 114 14.78 11.65 -8.09
CA PRO A 114 14.29 11.90 -6.73
C PRO A 114 15.34 12.68 -5.93
N THR A 115 14.94 13.83 -5.38
CA THR A 115 15.77 14.56 -4.42
C THR A 115 15.80 13.83 -3.08
N GLN A 116 16.81 14.09 -2.25
CA GLN A 116 16.89 13.50 -0.90
C GLN A 116 15.63 13.79 -0.07
N SER A 117 15.05 14.98 -0.21
CA SER A 117 13.79 15.34 0.46
C SER A 117 12.62 14.48 -0.01
N LEU A 118 12.54 14.17 -1.31
CA LEU A 118 11.50 13.29 -1.85
C LEU A 118 11.69 11.85 -1.38
N VAL A 119 12.93 11.35 -1.31
CA VAL A 119 13.23 10.02 -0.76
C VAL A 119 12.86 9.94 0.72
N LYS A 120 13.19 10.97 1.51
CA LYS A 120 12.81 11.04 2.93
C LYS A 120 11.29 11.05 3.11
N ALA A 121 10.57 11.83 2.31
CA ALA A 121 9.10 11.85 2.34
C ALA A 121 8.51 10.48 1.97
N TYR A 122 9.07 9.83 0.96
CA TYR A 122 8.68 8.49 0.52
C TYR A 122 8.83 7.45 1.65
N LEU A 123 10.00 7.37 2.29
CA LEU A 123 10.24 6.44 3.40
C LEU A 123 9.42 6.79 4.65
N ASN A 124 9.21 8.08 4.90
CA ASN A 124 8.35 8.54 5.98
C ASN A 124 6.90 8.09 5.78
N ASN A 125 6.37 8.15 4.56
CA ASN A 125 5.01 7.66 4.30
C ASN A 125 4.87 6.16 4.65
N LEU A 126 5.84 5.33 4.25
CA LEU A 126 5.85 3.91 4.61
C LEU A 126 5.91 3.71 6.13
N THR A 127 6.74 4.51 6.81
CA THR A 127 6.87 4.48 8.28
C THR A 127 5.56 4.87 8.96
N VAL A 128 4.89 5.91 8.47
CA VAL A 128 3.61 6.40 8.99
C VAL A 128 2.51 5.35 8.87
N LEU A 129 2.46 4.58 7.77
CA LEU A 129 1.47 3.53 7.61
C LEU A 129 1.83 2.28 8.44
N ARG A 130 3.10 1.86 8.42
CA ARG A 130 3.55 0.67 9.15
C ARG A 130 3.29 0.74 10.65
N LYS A 131 3.40 1.92 11.27
CA LYS A 131 3.22 2.11 12.72
C LYS A 131 1.76 1.99 13.19
N GLN A 132 0.78 2.03 12.28
CA GLN A 132 -0.63 2.10 12.66
C GLN A 132 -1.15 0.76 13.18
N LEU A 133 -0.70 -0.34 12.59
CA LEU A 133 -1.22 -1.66 12.88
C LEU A 133 -0.13 -2.54 13.47
N THR A 134 -0.54 -3.49 14.31
CA THR A 134 0.34 -4.59 14.69
C THR A 134 0.41 -5.55 13.52
N LEU A 135 1.52 -5.54 12.80
CA LEU A 135 1.73 -6.40 11.63
C LEU A 135 2.33 -7.76 12.02
N PRO A 136 2.21 -8.78 11.15
CA PRO A 136 2.89 -10.05 11.33
C PRO A 136 4.40 -9.90 11.58
N PRO A 137 5.04 -10.79 12.38
CA PRO A 137 6.46 -10.69 12.72
C PRO A 137 7.42 -10.67 11.53
N ASP A 138 7.03 -11.27 10.42
CA ASP A 138 7.77 -11.37 9.16
C ASP A 138 7.50 -10.20 8.20
N ALA A 139 6.61 -9.26 8.55
CA ALA A 139 6.30 -8.11 7.73
C ALA A 139 7.56 -7.26 7.49
N PRO A 140 7.94 -6.95 6.23
CA PRO A 140 9.20 -6.28 5.93
C PRO A 140 9.37 -4.93 6.61
N LEU A 141 10.58 -4.63 7.07
CA LEU A 141 10.89 -3.31 7.61
C LEU A 141 10.94 -2.25 6.51
N VAL A 142 10.68 -1.00 6.89
CA VAL A 142 10.93 0.14 6.01
C VAL A 142 12.44 0.26 5.81
N PRO A 143 12.94 0.32 4.56
CA PRO A 143 14.38 0.46 4.32
C PRO A 143 14.87 1.82 4.83
N SER A 144 16.11 1.88 5.33
CA SER A 144 16.72 3.10 5.87
C SER A 144 17.10 4.11 4.78
N SER A 145 17.33 3.65 3.55
CA SER A 145 17.58 4.47 2.37
C SER A 145 17.11 3.75 1.10
N LEU A 146 17.08 4.48 -0.01
CA LEU A 146 16.90 3.90 -1.35
C LEU A 146 18.23 3.78 -2.11
N ASP A 147 19.35 3.96 -1.41
CA ASP A 147 20.68 3.82 -2.01
C ASP A 147 20.98 2.34 -2.26
N ASN A 148 21.58 2.03 -3.42
CA ASN A 148 21.91 0.66 -3.83
C ASN A 148 20.70 -0.29 -3.76
N LEU A 149 19.52 0.20 -4.17
CA LEU A 149 18.27 -0.55 -4.12
C LEU A 149 18.40 -1.89 -4.85
N THR A 150 18.18 -2.98 -4.12
CA THR A 150 18.13 -4.34 -4.68
C THR A 150 16.71 -4.71 -5.07
N PHE A 151 16.53 -5.73 -5.93
CA PHE A 151 15.20 -6.26 -6.24
C PHE A 151 14.48 -6.79 -4.99
N SER A 152 15.23 -7.33 -4.01
CA SER A 152 14.66 -7.77 -2.73
C SER A 152 14.14 -6.59 -1.93
N THR A 153 14.89 -5.48 -1.87
CA THR A 153 14.42 -4.25 -1.20
C THR A 153 13.19 -3.68 -1.90
N ALA A 154 13.15 -3.66 -3.24
CA ALA A 154 11.99 -3.24 -4.01
C ALA A 154 10.75 -4.11 -3.73
N ASN A 155 10.92 -5.44 -3.69
CA ASN A 155 9.85 -6.35 -3.34
C ASN A 155 9.34 -6.12 -1.92
N ASN A 156 10.25 -5.94 -0.96
CA ASN A 156 9.90 -5.70 0.44
C ASN A 156 9.07 -4.43 0.63
N ILE A 157 9.36 -3.36 -0.12
CA ILE A 157 8.59 -2.11 -0.09
C ILE A 157 7.14 -2.34 -0.50
N GLU A 158 6.91 -3.00 -1.64
CA GLU A 158 5.56 -3.24 -2.16
C GLU A 158 4.83 -4.31 -1.34
N TYR A 159 5.53 -5.36 -0.91
CA TYR A 159 4.98 -6.40 -0.04
C TYR A 159 4.55 -5.84 1.31
N LEU A 160 5.30 -4.89 1.88
CA LEU A 160 4.89 -4.20 3.11
C LEU A 160 3.52 -3.53 2.96
N LEU A 161 3.26 -2.85 1.84
CA LEU A 161 1.97 -2.20 1.59
C LEU A 161 0.84 -3.22 1.46
N TYR A 162 1.10 -4.33 0.77
CA TYR A 162 0.16 -5.44 0.69
C TYR A 162 -0.19 -6.00 2.09
N VAL A 163 0.82 -6.21 2.95
CA VAL A 163 0.61 -6.71 4.32
C VAL A 163 -0.18 -5.72 5.18
N ILE A 164 0.12 -4.42 5.08
CA ILE A 164 -0.62 -3.38 5.80
C ILE A 164 -2.09 -3.38 5.36
N ASP A 165 -2.35 -3.43 4.06
CA ASP A 165 -3.72 -3.43 3.51
C ASP A 165 -4.51 -4.68 3.88
N THR A 166 -3.85 -5.84 3.87
CA THR A 166 -4.43 -7.12 4.31
C THR A 166 -4.82 -7.05 5.79
N THR A 167 -3.89 -6.59 6.65
CA THR A 167 -4.14 -6.43 8.10
C THR A 167 -5.27 -5.44 8.36
N LEU A 168 -5.32 -4.33 7.60
CA LEU A 168 -6.40 -3.35 7.71
C LEU A 168 -7.77 -3.97 7.36
N THR A 169 -7.80 -4.83 6.34
CA THR A 169 -9.01 -5.54 5.92
C THR A 169 -9.50 -6.54 6.97
N GLU A 170 -8.60 -7.22 7.66
CA GLU A 170 -8.94 -8.08 8.80
C GLU A 170 -9.54 -7.28 9.95
N VAL A 171 -8.92 -6.14 10.31
CA VAL A 171 -9.45 -5.21 11.33
C VAL A 171 -10.84 -4.71 10.94
N GLU A 172 -11.01 -4.25 9.71
CA GLU A 172 -12.29 -3.78 9.18
C GLU A 172 -13.38 -4.86 9.30
N THR A 173 -13.07 -6.08 8.84
CA THR A 173 -14.00 -7.22 8.87
C THR A 173 -14.42 -7.58 10.30
N GLU A 174 -13.48 -7.61 11.23
CA GLU A 174 -13.76 -7.92 12.63
C GLU A 174 -14.62 -6.84 13.29
N LEU A 175 -14.37 -5.56 13.00
CA LEU A 175 -15.14 -4.46 13.58
C LEU A 175 -16.60 -4.46 13.07
N TYR A 176 -16.83 -4.68 11.78
CA TYR A 176 -18.19 -4.88 11.25
C TYR A 176 -18.87 -6.10 11.87
N SER A 177 -18.16 -7.22 11.98
CA SER A 177 -18.68 -8.46 12.58
C SER A 177 -19.07 -8.27 14.05
N LYS A 178 -18.33 -7.47 14.82
CA LYS A 178 -18.70 -7.12 16.21
C LYS A 178 -20.01 -6.37 16.27
N ILE A 179 -20.24 -5.42 15.35
CA ILE A 179 -21.48 -4.63 15.31
C ILE A 179 -22.65 -5.57 15.01
N ASP A 180 -22.52 -6.44 14.02
CA ASP A 180 -23.57 -7.41 13.66
C ASP A 180 -23.88 -8.37 14.80
N ARG A 181 -22.86 -8.89 15.50
CA ARG A 181 -23.06 -9.76 16.68
C ARG A 181 -23.83 -9.06 17.80
N THR A 182 -23.65 -7.74 17.98
CA THR A 182 -24.42 -6.97 18.96
C THR A 182 -25.89 -6.84 18.56
N VAL A 183 -26.16 -6.63 17.26
CA VAL A 183 -27.54 -6.61 16.74
C VAL A 183 -28.22 -7.96 16.99
N ASP A 184 -27.53 -9.06 16.68
CA ASP A 184 -28.05 -10.41 16.90
C ASP A 184 -28.31 -10.69 18.39
N ALA A 185 -27.42 -10.22 19.27
CA ALA A 185 -27.60 -10.35 20.71
C ALA A 185 -28.87 -9.63 21.18
N PHE A 186 -29.14 -8.41 20.73
CA PHE A 186 -30.36 -7.68 21.06
C PHE A 186 -31.64 -8.40 20.61
N ALA A 187 -31.61 -9.01 19.42
CA ALA A 187 -32.72 -9.81 18.93
C ALA A 187 -32.98 -11.05 19.81
N TYR A 188 -31.92 -11.72 20.29
CA TYR A 188 -32.04 -12.92 21.11
C TYR A 188 -32.60 -12.64 22.52
N VAL A 189 -32.23 -11.52 23.14
CA VAL A 189 -32.70 -11.17 24.49
C VAL A 189 -34.04 -10.42 24.50
N GLY A 190 -34.70 -10.27 23.35
CA GLY A 190 -35.97 -9.57 23.22
C GLY A 190 -35.88 -8.06 23.49
N LEU A 191 -34.66 -7.50 23.51
CA LEU A 191 -34.40 -6.07 23.68
C LEU A 191 -34.48 -5.37 22.32
N TYR A 192 -35.56 -5.58 21.57
CA TYR A 192 -35.88 -4.67 20.49
C TYR A 192 -36.14 -3.31 21.12
N ASN A 193 -35.25 -2.35 20.88
CA ASN A 193 -35.44 -0.96 21.28
C ASN A 193 -36.81 -0.49 20.78
N CYS A 194 -37.73 -0.29 21.73
CA CYS A 194 -38.87 0.58 21.53
C CYS A 194 -38.27 1.97 21.30
N GLY A 195 -38.25 2.43 20.05
CA GLY A 195 -37.80 3.77 19.71
C GLY A 195 -38.53 4.81 20.55
N GLU A 196 -37.78 5.78 21.06
CA GLU A 196 -38.34 7.08 21.45
C GLU A 196 -38.69 7.89 20.20
#